data_AF-A0A081CDK8-F1
#
_entry.id   AF-A0A081CDK8-F1
#
_cell.length_a   1.000
_cell.length_b   1.000
_cell.length_c   1.000
_cell.angle_alpha   90.00
_cell.angle_beta   90.00
_cell.angle_gamma   90.00
#
_symmetry.space_group_name_H-M   'P 1'
#
loop_
_entity.id
_entity.type
_entity.pdbx_description
1 polymer ?
#
loop_
_entity_poly.entity_id
_entity_poly.type
_entity_poly.pdbx_seq_one_letter_code
_entity_poly.pdbx_strand_id
1 'polypeptide(L)'
;MLFFAWFLLFAGSVLAGGGGSRSRGGGGGNALRAYTNLHRSLLEPIGLYNPRPQIVAPISPPFQSRNRVADMQNYLRNLYNHEAYIDPESGSVLDRLRGNMNWILNHPNDPRIRDYQRGLISVMEEASGHARFEMQNALHPVNVRAQHAVPIRALGTKVGSVTSVIQAGSNSNQLTSHLEQADQDRFANAFEVLFSEKQLLNAAERHATSIPRL
;
A
#
# COMPACT_ATOMS: atom_id res chain seq x y z
N MET A 1 -15.09 -10.70 -16.27
CA MET A 1 -14.50 -9.90 -17.38
C MET A 1 -14.99 -8.44 -17.51
N LEU A 2 -15.80 -7.89 -16.59
CA LEU A 2 -16.28 -6.49 -16.70
C LEU A 2 -15.56 -5.46 -15.80
N PHE A 3 -14.80 -5.89 -14.78
CA PHE A 3 -14.18 -4.96 -13.82
C PHE A 3 -12.80 -4.44 -14.23
N PHE A 4 -12.03 -5.20 -15.04
CA PHE A 4 -10.66 -4.83 -15.40
C PHE A 4 -10.58 -3.70 -16.45
N ALA A 5 -11.57 -3.60 -17.34
CA ALA A 5 -11.60 -2.58 -18.40
C ALA A 5 -12.01 -1.19 -17.92
N TRP A 6 -12.70 -1.06 -16.79
CA TRP A 6 -13.17 0.23 -16.28
C TRP A 6 -12.08 1.04 -15.55
N PHE A 7 -11.06 0.38 -15.00
CA PHE A 7 -10.06 1.06 -14.17
C PHE A 7 -8.95 1.77 -14.97
N LEU A 8 -8.64 1.31 -16.19
CA LEU A 8 -7.66 1.97 -17.06
C LEU A 8 -8.12 3.34 -17.59
N LEU A 9 -9.43 3.65 -17.51
CA LEU A 9 -9.99 4.93 -17.95
C LEU A 9 -10.02 6.02 -16.86
N PHE A 10 -9.85 5.67 -15.57
CA PHE A 10 -9.93 6.65 -14.47
C PHE A 10 -8.57 7.15 -13.95
N ALA A 11 -7.45 6.61 -14.43
CA ALA A 11 -6.11 7.06 -14.04
C ALA A 11 -5.73 8.46 -14.57
N GLY A 12 -6.61 9.13 -15.33
CA GLY A 12 -6.32 10.40 -16.01
C GLY A 12 -6.88 11.70 -15.37
N SER A 13 -7.70 11.65 -14.31
CA SER A 13 -8.53 12.83 -13.96
C SER A 13 -8.55 13.26 -12.48
N VAL A 14 -7.47 13.06 -11.71
CA VAL A 14 -7.35 13.69 -10.38
C VAL A 14 -5.96 14.27 -10.15
N LEU A 15 -5.51 15.16 -11.03
CA LEU A 15 -4.36 16.04 -10.78
C LEU A 15 -4.61 17.42 -11.43
N ALA A 16 -5.48 18.23 -10.83
CA ALA A 16 -5.47 19.68 -10.98
C ALA A 16 -6.16 20.32 -9.78
N GLY A 17 -5.43 21.12 -9.00
CA GLY A 17 -6.01 21.91 -7.91
C GLY A 17 -5.06 22.23 -6.77
N GLY A 18 -3.88 22.78 -7.08
CA GLY A 18 -3.07 23.47 -6.09
C GLY A 18 -3.71 24.82 -5.74
N GLY A 19 -3.82 25.11 -4.44
CA GLY A 19 -4.29 26.39 -3.93
C GLY A 19 -4.01 26.48 -2.44
N GLY A 20 -2.91 27.17 -2.08
CA GLY A 20 -2.52 27.37 -0.70
C GLY A 20 -3.54 28.21 0.08
N SER A 21 -3.81 27.81 1.32
CA SER A 21 -4.33 28.69 2.35
C SER A 21 -4.04 28.09 3.72
N ARG A 22 -3.24 28.82 4.51
CA ARG A 22 -3.00 28.56 5.93
C ARG A 22 -4.34 28.71 6.66
N SER A 23 -4.89 27.62 7.17
CA SER A 23 -6.04 27.63 8.07
C SER A 23 -5.68 26.93 9.38
N ARG A 24 -5.67 27.74 10.42
CA ARG A 24 -5.30 27.46 11.81
C ARG A 24 -6.54 26.84 12.49
N GLY A 25 -6.44 25.60 12.96
CA GLY A 25 -7.42 24.97 13.86
C GLY A 25 -8.78 24.61 13.24
N GLY A 26 -8.84 23.54 12.44
CA GLY A 26 -10.10 22.99 11.93
C GLY A 26 -9.97 21.91 10.84
N GLY A 27 -8.83 21.86 10.14
CA GLY A 27 -8.64 20.97 8.98
C GLY A 27 -8.39 19.49 9.27
N GLY A 28 -7.98 19.11 10.49
CA GLY A 28 -7.59 17.73 10.81
C GLY A 28 -8.75 16.73 10.81
N GLY A 29 -9.96 17.17 11.15
CA GLY A 29 -11.17 16.33 11.11
C GLY A 29 -11.64 16.04 9.69
N ASN A 30 -11.62 17.05 8.82
CA ASN A 30 -12.01 16.91 7.42
C ASN A 30 -11.01 16.06 6.64
N ALA A 31 -9.71 16.21 6.90
CA ALA A 31 -8.67 15.40 6.25
C ALA A 31 -8.75 13.92 6.66
N LEU A 32 -8.95 13.61 7.94
CA LEU A 32 -9.12 12.21 8.37
C LEU A 32 -10.42 11.61 7.81
N ARG A 33 -11.51 12.38 7.75
CA ARG A 33 -12.76 11.92 7.15
C ARG A 33 -12.59 11.58 5.66
N ALA A 34 -11.86 12.40 4.92
CA ALA A 34 -11.51 12.12 3.53
C ALA A 34 -10.69 10.84 3.40
N TYR A 35 -9.71 10.63 4.28
CA TYR A 35 -8.93 9.39 4.32
C TYR A 35 -9.80 8.16 4.64
N THR A 36 -10.70 8.25 5.62
CA THR A 36 -11.65 7.18 5.94
C THR A 36 -12.54 6.82 4.75
N ASN A 37 -13.03 7.82 4.02
CA ASN A 37 -13.84 7.59 2.82
C ASN A 37 -13.02 6.93 1.71
N LEU A 38 -11.77 7.39 1.49
CA LEU A 38 -10.85 6.77 0.54
C LEU A 38 -10.59 5.30 0.91
N HIS A 39 -10.22 5.04 2.16
CA HIS A 39 -10.00 3.69 2.71
C HIS A 39 -11.18 2.77 2.46
N ARG A 40 -12.39 3.21 2.79
CA ARG A 40 -13.61 2.46 2.50
C ARG A 40 -13.78 2.21 0.99
N SER A 41 -13.68 3.26 0.17
CA SER A 41 -13.92 3.18 -1.28
C SER A 41 -12.95 2.25 -2.02
N LEU A 42 -11.73 2.08 -1.50
CA LEU A 42 -10.73 1.17 -2.08
C LEU A 42 -10.89 -0.27 -1.61
N LEU A 43 -11.28 -0.47 -0.34
CA LEU A 43 -11.31 -1.80 0.26
C LEU A 43 -12.67 -2.51 0.15
N GLU A 44 -13.79 -1.78 0.07
CA GLU A 44 -15.12 -2.38 -0.10
C GLU A 44 -15.23 -3.19 -1.40
N PRO A 45 -14.82 -2.68 -2.58
CA PRO A 45 -14.94 -3.43 -3.84
C PRO A 45 -14.15 -4.75 -3.84
N ILE A 46 -13.01 -4.78 -3.15
CA ILE A 46 -12.13 -5.96 -3.06
C ILE A 46 -12.40 -6.83 -1.82
N GLY A 47 -13.49 -6.56 -1.09
CA GLY A 47 -13.91 -7.39 0.06
C GLY A 47 -12.95 -7.35 1.25
N LEU A 48 -12.13 -6.31 1.38
CA LEU A 48 -11.15 -6.16 2.46
C LEU A 48 -11.56 -5.14 3.52
N TYR A 49 -12.65 -4.41 3.31
CA TYR A 49 -13.04 -3.35 4.21
C TYR A 49 -13.51 -3.90 5.55
N ASN A 50 -12.86 -3.45 6.62
CA ASN A 50 -13.29 -3.68 7.98
C ASN A 50 -13.57 -2.33 8.66
N PRO A 51 -14.67 -2.19 9.42
CA PRO A 51 -14.99 -0.95 10.13
C PRO A 51 -14.05 -0.67 11.31
N ARG A 52 -13.31 -1.69 11.76
CA ARG A 52 -12.31 -1.63 12.84
C ARG A 52 -11.10 -2.46 12.43
N PRO A 53 -9.88 -2.04 12.81
CA PRO A 53 -8.71 -2.86 12.57
C PRO A 53 -8.74 -4.06 13.53
N GLN A 54 -8.05 -5.13 13.17
CA GLN A 54 -7.87 -6.27 14.08
C GLN A 54 -6.92 -5.91 15.22
N ILE A 55 -5.95 -5.05 14.93
CA ILE A 55 -4.90 -4.63 15.86
C ILE A 55 -4.89 -3.11 15.93
N VAL A 56 -4.96 -2.56 17.15
CA VAL A 56 -4.91 -1.11 17.39
C VAL A 56 -3.51 -0.72 17.83
N ALA A 57 -2.99 0.37 17.29
CA ALA A 57 -1.70 0.90 17.70
C ALA A 57 -1.74 1.34 19.18
N PRO A 58 -0.86 0.80 20.05
CA PRO A 58 -0.88 1.08 21.48
C PRO A 58 -0.46 2.52 21.80
N ILE A 59 0.35 3.14 20.93
CA ILE A 59 0.86 4.50 21.12
C ILE A 59 0.68 5.30 19.83
N SER A 60 -0.12 6.36 19.91
CA SER A 60 -0.28 7.33 18.82
C SER A 60 0.08 8.73 19.32
N PRO A 61 0.88 9.50 18.55
CA PRO A 61 1.00 10.92 18.77
C PRO A 61 -0.36 11.64 18.64
N PRO A 62 -0.55 12.79 19.34
CA PRO A 62 0.39 13.41 20.27
C PRO A 62 0.49 12.64 21.60
N PHE A 63 1.70 12.49 22.13
CA PHE A 63 1.92 11.86 23.43
C PHE A 63 1.34 12.75 24.53
N GLN A 64 0.35 12.23 25.25
CA GLN A 64 -0.37 12.97 26.28
C GLN A 64 0.26 12.81 27.67
N SER A 65 1.24 11.91 27.84
CA SER A 65 1.82 11.65 29.15
C SER A 65 2.79 12.77 29.58
N ARG A 66 2.99 12.87 30.89
CA ARG A 66 4.00 13.75 31.49
C ARG A 66 5.43 13.28 31.21
N ASN A 67 5.63 12.00 30.85
CA ASN A 67 6.95 11.41 30.56
C ASN A 67 7.12 11.16 29.05
N ARG A 68 7.31 12.26 28.31
CA ARG A 68 7.47 12.23 26.84
C ARG A 68 8.65 11.38 26.36
N VAL A 69 9.71 11.26 27.16
CA VAL A 69 10.88 10.43 26.83
C VAL A 69 10.52 8.95 26.85
N ALA A 70 9.81 8.49 27.89
CA ALA A 70 9.36 7.10 27.96
C ALA A 70 8.36 6.77 26.84
N ASP A 71 7.42 7.66 26.53
CA ASP A 71 6.49 7.48 25.42
C ASP A 71 7.22 7.36 24.07
N MET A 72 8.24 8.19 23.86
CA MET A 72 9.04 8.15 22.64
C MET A 72 9.87 6.85 22.54
N GLN A 73 10.45 6.39 23.64
CA GLN A 73 11.17 5.10 23.66
C GLN A 73 10.24 3.93 23.37
N ASN A 74 9.05 3.91 23.99
CA ASN A 74 8.05 2.89 23.74
C ASN A 74 7.51 2.96 22.30
N TYR A 75 7.32 4.17 21.76
CA TYR A 75 6.93 4.39 20.38
C TYR A 75 7.96 3.81 19.41
N LEU A 76 9.25 4.17 19.57
CA LEU A 76 10.34 3.66 18.74
C LEU A 76 10.45 2.14 18.85
N ARG A 77 10.29 1.57 20.05
CA ARG A 77 10.25 0.11 20.23
C ARG A 77 9.08 -0.51 19.46
N ASN A 78 7.89 0.07 19.54
CA ASN A 78 6.70 -0.46 18.88
C ASN A 78 6.77 -0.36 17.36
N LEU A 79 7.42 0.66 16.79
CA LEU A 79 7.60 0.79 15.34
C LEU A 79 8.27 -0.43 14.69
N TYR A 80 9.14 -1.14 15.41
CA TYR A 80 9.84 -2.34 14.91
C TYR A 80 9.25 -3.66 15.41
N ASN A 81 8.37 -3.64 16.42
CA ASN A 81 7.97 -4.85 17.14
C ASN A 81 6.45 -5.06 17.24
N HIS A 82 5.65 -4.16 16.67
CA HIS A 82 4.21 -4.21 16.83
C HIS A 82 3.49 -4.11 15.48
N GLU A 83 2.65 -5.09 15.20
CA GLU A 83 2.00 -5.32 13.91
C GLU A 83 1.02 -4.22 13.46
N ALA A 84 0.60 -3.35 14.37
CA ALA A 84 -0.17 -2.15 14.03
C ALA A 84 0.67 -1.03 13.38
N TYR A 85 1.99 -1.18 13.26
CA TYR A 85 2.88 -0.23 12.59
C TYR A 85 3.50 -0.87 11.35
N ILE A 86 3.70 -0.06 10.30
CA ILE A 86 4.48 -0.48 9.14
C ILE A 86 5.93 -0.62 9.59
N ASP A 87 6.46 -1.83 9.48
CA ASP A 87 7.86 -2.12 9.75
C ASP A 87 8.76 -1.30 8.81
N PRO A 88 9.81 -0.63 9.31
CA PRO A 88 10.79 0.06 8.47
C PRO A 88 11.44 -0.80 7.38
N GLU A 89 11.49 -2.13 7.57
CA GLU A 89 12.02 -3.10 6.60
C GLU A 89 10.92 -3.73 5.71
N SER A 90 9.66 -3.32 5.86
CA SER A 90 8.55 -3.82 5.05
C SER A 90 8.81 -3.70 3.54
N GLY A 91 8.24 -4.66 2.80
CA GLY A 91 8.29 -4.69 1.35
C GLY A 91 9.55 -5.32 0.74
N SER A 92 10.34 -6.09 1.48
CA SER A 92 11.44 -6.90 0.90
C SER A 92 10.96 -7.84 -0.22
N VAL A 93 9.75 -8.40 -0.07
CA VAL A 93 9.08 -9.20 -1.11
C VAL A 93 8.87 -8.44 -2.42
N LEU A 94 8.70 -7.11 -2.37
CA LEU A 94 8.47 -6.27 -3.55
C LEU A 94 9.74 -6.12 -4.40
N ASP A 95 10.92 -6.15 -3.78
CA ASP A 95 12.19 -6.11 -4.49
C ASP A 95 12.40 -7.40 -5.32
N ARG A 96 12.10 -8.55 -4.72
CA ARG A 96 12.07 -9.85 -5.41
C ARG A 96 11.03 -9.88 -6.53
N LEU A 97 9.83 -9.38 -6.25
CA LEU A 97 8.74 -9.30 -7.24
C LEU A 97 9.16 -8.48 -8.46
N ARG A 98 9.75 -7.30 -8.23
CA ARG A 98 10.29 -6.44 -9.29
C ARG A 98 11.38 -7.15 -10.10
N GLY A 99 12.30 -7.84 -9.43
CA GLY A 99 13.33 -8.65 -10.09
C GLY A 99 12.73 -9.69 -11.04
N ASN A 100 11.73 -10.44 -10.57
CA ASN A 100 11.06 -11.46 -11.38
C ASN A 100 10.33 -10.86 -12.59
N MET A 101 9.61 -9.74 -12.41
CA MET A 101 8.94 -9.06 -13.52
C MET A 101 9.93 -8.61 -14.59
N ASN A 102 11.03 -7.96 -14.17
CA ASN A 102 12.06 -7.50 -15.12
C ASN A 102 12.71 -8.68 -15.85
N TRP A 103 12.94 -9.80 -15.16
CA TRP A 103 13.51 -10.99 -15.79
C TRP A 103 12.58 -11.52 -16.89
N ILE A 104 11.27 -11.68 -16.60
CA ILE A 104 10.26 -12.16 -17.56
C ILE A 104 10.18 -11.22 -18.77
N LEU A 105 10.14 -9.91 -18.54
CA LEU A 105 10.05 -8.90 -19.61
C LEU A 105 11.28 -8.90 -20.53
N ASN A 106 12.46 -9.24 -20.01
CA ASN A 106 13.70 -9.32 -20.79
C ASN A 106 13.91 -10.69 -21.46
N HIS A 107 13.15 -11.72 -21.07
CA HIS A 107 13.28 -13.07 -21.62
C HIS A 107 11.93 -13.64 -22.10
N PRO A 108 11.19 -12.94 -22.99
CA PRO A 108 9.84 -13.33 -23.38
C PRO A 108 9.77 -14.67 -24.13
N ASN A 109 10.89 -15.12 -24.72
CA ASN A 109 10.98 -16.34 -25.51
C ASN A 109 11.65 -17.51 -24.75
N ASP A 110 11.85 -17.40 -23.43
CA ASP A 110 12.43 -18.48 -22.65
C ASP A 110 11.55 -19.74 -22.72
N PRO A 111 12.09 -20.94 -22.98
CA PRO A 111 11.29 -22.17 -23.06
C PRO A 111 10.48 -22.49 -21.78
N ARG A 112 10.91 -21.96 -20.63
CA ARG A 112 10.29 -22.12 -19.31
C ARG A 112 9.51 -20.88 -18.87
N ILE A 113 9.23 -19.94 -19.77
CA ILE A 113 8.57 -18.66 -19.44
C ILE A 113 7.26 -18.86 -18.65
N ARG A 114 6.50 -19.91 -18.97
CA ARG A 114 5.28 -20.28 -18.24
C ARG A 114 5.54 -20.58 -16.76
N ASP A 115 6.61 -21.30 -16.45
CA ASP A 115 6.96 -21.64 -15.07
C ASP A 115 7.40 -20.40 -14.29
N TYR A 116 8.14 -19.50 -14.94
CA TYR A 116 8.51 -18.21 -14.34
C TYR A 116 7.30 -17.31 -14.11
N GLN A 117 6.37 -17.23 -15.06
CA GLN A 117 5.12 -16.48 -14.88
C GLN A 117 4.26 -17.08 -13.76
N ARG A 118 4.22 -18.41 -13.60
CA ARG A 118 3.55 -19.05 -12.45
C ARG A 118 4.23 -18.72 -11.12
N GLY A 119 5.56 -18.76 -11.08
CA GLY A 119 6.33 -18.35 -9.90
C GLY A 119 6.11 -16.87 -9.55
N LEU A 120 5.95 -16.01 -10.55
CA LEU A 120 5.61 -14.59 -10.35
C LEU A 120 4.27 -14.43 -9.62
N ILE A 121 3.24 -15.20 -9.98
CA ILE A 121 1.93 -15.15 -9.30
C ILE A 121 2.06 -15.46 -7.81
N SER A 122 2.83 -16.49 -7.44
CA SER A 122 3.02 -16.84 -6.04
C SER A 122 3.66 -15.68 -5.25
N VAL A 123 4.64 -14.99 -5.84
CA VAL A 123 5.26 -13.81 -5.20
C VAL A 123 4.31 -12.61 -5.17
N MET A 124 3.49 -12.42 -6.20
CA MET A 124 2.42 -11.41 -6.22
C MET A 124 1.40 -11.66 -5.11
N GLU A 125 0.97 -12.91 -4.92
CA GLU A 125 0.01 -13.29 -3.89
C GLU A 125 0.58 -13.09 -2.48
N GLU A 126 1.85 -13.46 -2.26
CA GLU A 126 2.56 -13.17 -1.01
C GLU A 126 2.58 -11.67 -0.73
N ALA A 127 3.03 -10.85 -1.69
CA ALA A 127 3.04 -9.40 -1.56
C ALA A 127 1.62 -8.84 -1.29
N SER A 128 0.60 -9.37 -1.97
CA SER A 128 -0.79 -8.98 -1.75
C SER A 128 -1.28 -9.36 -0.35
N GLY A 129 -0.82 -10.48 0.22
CA GLY A 129 -1.12 -10.91 1.58
C GLY A 129 -0.59 -9.92 2.61
N HIS A 130 0.65 -9.46 2.45
CA HIS A 130 1.23 -8.39 3.27
C HIS A 130 0.44 -7.08 3.10
N ALA A 131 0.16 -6.67 1.87
CA ALA A 131 -0.60 -5.46 1.59
C ALA A 131 -2.01 -5.48 2.21
N ARG A 132 -2.71 -6.62 2.16
CA ARG A 132 -4.01 -6.81 2.84
C ARG A 132 -3.90 -6.52 4.33
N PHE A 133 -2.90 -7.12 4.97
CA PHE A 133 -2.66 -6.96 6.40
C PHE A 133 -2.40 -5.49 6.76
N GLU A 134 -1.52 -4.82 6.02
CA GLU A 134 -1.19 -3.42 6.24
C GLU A 134 -2.40 -2.50 6.03
N MET A 135 -3.17 -2.72 4.96
CA MET A 135 -4.39 -1.95 4.67
C MET A 135 -5.48 -2.11 5.74
N GLN A 136 -5.59 -3.29 6.36
CA GLN A 136 -6.58 -3.58 7.39
C GLN A 136 -6.15 -3.14 8.79
N ASN A 137 -4.85 -3.03 9.04
CA ASN A 137 -4.29 -2.69 10.35
C ASN A 137 -3.56 -1.35 10.32
N ALA A 138 -2.31 -1.29 9.86
CA ALA A 138 -1.47 -0.11 10.00
C ALA A 138 -2.01 1.13 9.27
N LEU A 139 -2.55 0.93 8.06
CA LEU A 139 -3.19 1.97 7.23
C LEU A 139 -4.68 2.14 7.55
N HIS A 140 -5.22 1.44 8.54
CA HIS A 140 -6.59 1.69 8.97
C HIS A 140 -6.74 3.13 9.50
N PRO A 141 -7.85 3.84 9.27
CA PRO A 141 -8.05 5.22 9.75
C PRO A 141 -7.87 5.43 11.26
N VAL A 142 -8.01 4.35 12.04
CA VAL A 142 -7.74 4.34 13.49
C VAL A 142 -6.25 4.41 13.80
N ASN A 143 -5.40 3.75 13.00
CA ASN A 143 -3.97 3.60 13.26
C ASN A 143 -3.09 4.54 12.41
N VAL A 144 -3.60 5.09 11.31
CA VAL A 144 -2.79 5.85 10.33
C VAL A 144 -2.01 7.01 10.96
N ARG A 145 -2.54 7.63 12.03
CA ARG A 145 -1.87 8.72 12.76
C ARG A 145 -0.72 8.25 13.67
N ALA A 146 -0.74 6.98 14.07
CA ALA A 146 0.32 6.37 14.86
C ALA A 146 1.55 6.05 13.99
N GLN A 147 1.38 5.93 12.67
CA GLN A 147 2.46 5.56 11.77
C GLN A 147 3.59 6.59 11.73
N HIS A 148 4.79 6.11 11.44
CA HIS A 148 5.92 6.98 11.11
C HIS A 148 5.97 7.23 9.59
N ALA A 149 6.24 8.48 9.20
CA ALA A 149 6.19 8.88 7.79
C ALA A 149 7.29 8.20 6.92
N VAL A 150 8.45 7.90 7.52
CA VAL A 150 9.58 7.28 6.79
C VAL A 150 9.24 5.87 6.27
N PRO A 151 8.77 4.91 7.11
CA PRO A 151 8.32 3.60 6.62
C PRO A 151 7.20 3.67 5.59
N ILE A 152 6.20 4.55 5.78
CA ILE A 152 5.13 4.76 4.79
C ILE A 152 5.71 5.15 3.42
N ARG A 153 6.62 6.13 3.39
CA ARG A 153 7.21 6.61 2.14
C ARG A 153 8.09 5.56 1.47
N ALA A 154 8.88 4.83 2.28
CA ALA A 154 9.73 3.76 1.79
C ALA A 154 8.89 2.64 1.15
N LEU A 155 7.87 2.14 1.86
CA LEU A 155 6.95 1.13 1.34
C LEU A 155 6.19 1.64 0.10
N GLY A 156 5.67 2.87 0.15
CA GLY A 156 4.97 3.50 -0.98
C GLY A 156 5.83 3.61 -2.23
N THR A 157 7.13 3.86 -2.08
CA THR A 157 8.09 3.88 -3.19
C THR A 157 8.27 2.48 -3.79
N LYS A 158 8.40 1.44 -2.96
CA LYS A 158 8.54 0.05 -3.42
C LYS A 158 7.29 -0.44 -4.15
N VAL A 159 6.10 -0.26 -3.55
CA VAL A 159 4.82 -0.61 -4.17
C VAL A 159 4.60 0.19 -5.46
N GLY A 160 4.95 1.48 -5.43
CA GLY A 160 4.91 2.37 -6.58
C GLY A 160 5.78 1.86 -7.74
N SER A 161 6.98 1.37 -7.45
CA SER A 161 7.88 0.78 -8.44
C SER A 161 7.39 -0.53 -9.03
N VAL A 162 6.70 -1.37 -8.25
CA VAL A 162 6.13 -2.63 -8.76
C VAL A 162 4.94 -2.33 -9.67
N THR A 163 4.01 -1.52 -9.17
CA THR A 163 2.78 -1.18 -9.91
C THR A 163 3.09 -0.44 -11.21
N SER A 164 4.12 0.42 -11.26
CA SER A 164 4.50 1.11 -12.49
C SER A 164 5.03 0.17 -13.57
N VAL A 165 5.74 -0.89 -13.20
CA VAL A 165 6.20 -1.91 -14.16
C VAL A 165 5.01 -2.63 -14.79
N ILE A 166 4.00 -2.99 -13.99
CA ILE A 166 2.80 -3.68 -14.47
C ILE A 166 1.97 -2.77 -15.39
N GLN A 167 1.84 -1.50 -15.03
CA GLN A 167 1.05 -0.50 -15.78
C GLN A 167 1.73 0.01 -17.07
N ALA A 168 3.02 -0.27 -17.26
CA ALA A 168 3.76 0.21 -18.42
C ALA A 168 3.41 -0.56 -19.69
N GLY A 169 2.81 0.13 -20.66
CA GLY A 169 2.58 -0.39 -22.01
C GLY A 169 1.84 -1.74 -22.02
N SER A 170 2.45 -2.76 -22.63
CA SER A 170 1.93 -4.13 -22.71
C SER A 170 2.49 -5.06 -21.63
N ASN A 171 3.19 -4.54 -20.62
CA ASN A 171 3.89 -5.37 -19.63
C ASN A 171 2.95 -6.33 -18.89
N SER A 172 1.76 -5.88 -18.45
CA SER A 172 0.80 -6.78 -17.81
C SER A 172 0.47 -8.00 -18.68
N ASN A 173 0.33 -7.82 -20.00
CA ASN A 173 0.07 -8.91 -20.92
C ASN A 173 1.31 -9.80 -21.07
N GLN A 174 2.50 -9.21 -21.18
CA GLN A 174 3.75 -9.97 -21.28
C GLN A 174 4.09 -10.76 -20.00
N LEU A 175 3.70 -10.24 -18.84
CA LEU A 175 3.88 -10.92 -17.54
C LEU A 175 2.94 -12.12 -17.38
N THR A 176 1.89 -12.24 -18.22
CA THR A 176 0.82 -13.21 -18.04
C THR A 176 0.45 -13.99 -19.30
N SER A 177 1.12 -13.75 -20.42
CA SER A 177 0.74 -14.25 -21.76
C SER A 177 0.70 -15.77 -21.92
N HIS A 178 1.44 -16.52 -21.10
CA HIS A 178 1.48 -17.98 -21.14
C HIS A 178 0.70 -18.63 -19.98
N LEU A 179 -0.03 -17.82 -19.22
CA LEU A 179 -0.87 -18.28 -18.12
C LEU A 179 -2.28 -18.61 -18.61
N GLU A 180 -2.89 -19.59 -17.95
CA GLU A 180 -4.32 -19.88 -18.10
C GLU A 180 -5.15 -18.78 -17.42
N GLN A 181 -6.42 -18.65 -17.82
CA GLN A 181 -7.29 -17.57 -17.33
C GLN A 181 -7.35 -17.48 -15.80
N ALA A 182 -7.40 -18.63 -15.11
CA ALA A 182 -7.43 -18.65 -13.64
C ALA A 182 -6.17 -18.03 -13.00
N ASP A 183 -5.00 -18.28 -13.59
CA ASP A 183 -3.72 -17.73 -13.15
C ASP A 183 -3.62 -16.23 -13.50
N GLN A 184 -4.17 -15.80 -14.64
CA GLN A 184 -4.31 -14.38 -14.99
C GLN A 184 -5.23 -13.63 -14.02
N ASP A 185 -6.36 -14.24 -13.63
CA ASP A 185 -7.30 -13.65 -12.67
C ASP A 185 -6.66 -13.51 -11.28
N ARG A 186 -5.86 -14.48 -10.85
CA ARG A 186 -5.07 -14.39 -9.60
C ARG A 186 -4.07 -13.24 -9.63
N PHE A 187 -3.34 -13.09 -10.75
CA PHE A 187 -2.44 -11.95 -10.96
C PHE A 187 -3.18 -10.61 -10.89
N ALA A 188 -4.31 -10.50 -11.59
CA ALA A 188 -5.16 -9.32 -11.61
C ALA A 188 -5.66 -8.93 -10.20
N ASN A 189 -6.16 -9.91 -9.44
CA ASN A 189 -6.65 -9.69 -8.07
C ASN A 189 -5.51 -9.24 -7.13
N ALA A 190 -4.33 -9.87 -7.23
CA ALA A 190 -3.18 -9.48 -6.42
C ALA A 190 -2.69 -8.07 -6.78
N PHE A 191 -2.69 -7.72 -8.07
CA PHE A 191 -2.36 -6.39 -8.54
C PHE A 191 -3.33 -5.32 -8.01
N GLU A 192 -4.63 -5.59 -8.00
CA GLU A 192 -5.65 -4.67 -7.49
C GLU A 192 -5.42 -4.34 -6.00
N VAL A 193 -5.04 -5.34 -5.20
CA VAL A 193 -4.67 -5.17 -3.79
C VAL A 193 -3.45 -4.25 -3.64
N LEU A 194 -2.36 -4.52 -4.37
CA LEU A 194 -1.15 -3.69 -4.33
C LEU A 194 -1.40 -2.26 -4.83
N PHE A 195 -2.27 -2.10 -5.82
CA PHE A 195 -2.64 -0.80 -6.33
C PHE A 195 -3.44 0.01 -5.30
N SER A 196 -4.38 -0.62 -4.60
CA SER A 196 -5.10 0.00 -3.48
C SER A 196 -4.16 0.39 -2.34
N GLU A 197 -3.20 -0.46 -2.00
CA GLU A 197 -2.19 -0.16 -0.96
C GLU A 197 -1.36 1.08 -1.33
N LYS A 198 -0.89 1.18 -2.59
CA LYS A 198 -0.19 2.37 -3.08
C LYS A 198 -1.00 3.65 -2.87
N GLN A 199 -2.29 3.62 -3.22
CA GLN A 199 -3.14 4.80 -3.05
C GLN A 199 -3.29 5.19 -1.58
N LEU A 200 -3.44 4.20 -0.69
CA LEU A 200 -3.51 4.44 0.74
C LEU A 200 -2.19 4.95 1.33
N LEU A 201 -1.05 4.42 0.92
CA LEU A 201 0.27 4.89 1.37
C LEU A 201 0.50 6.35 0.99
N ASN A 202 0.18 6.72 -0.27
CA ASN A 202 0.28 8.10 -0.74
C ASN A 202 -0.60 9.08 0.05
N ALA A 203 -1.81 8.63 0.44
CA ALA A 203 -2.72 9.45 1.25
C ALA A 203 -2.31 9.48 2.73
N ALA A 204 -1.80 8.36 3.26
CA ALA A 204 -1.45 8.17 4.67
C ALA A 204 -0.28 9.04 5.11
N GLU A 205 0.67 9.35 4.22
CA GLU A 205 1.85 10.16 4.54
C GLU A 205 1.49 11.50 5.21
N ARG A 206 0.37 12.12 4.80
CA ARG A 206 -0.11 13.40 5.37
C ARG A 206 -0.65 13.28 6.79
N HIS A 207 -0.95 12.06 7.24
CA HIS A 207 -1.49 11.75 8.56
C HIS A 207 -0.44 11.17 9.50
N ALA A 208 0.65 10.65 8.95
CA ALA A 208 1.74 10.03 9.69
C ALA A 208 2.60 11.05 10.45
N THR A 209 3.26 10.58 11.49
CA THR A 209 4.17 11.38 12.31
C THR A 209 5.55 11.43 11.64
N SER A 210 6.10 12.64 11.47
CA SER A 210 7.44 12.87 10.91
C SER A 210 8.54 13.04 11.97
N ILE A 211 8.17 13.47 13.16
CA ILE A 211 9.03 13.65 14.33
C ILE A 211 8.14 13.43 15.57
N PRO A 212 8.43 12.47 16.47
CA PRO A 212 7.81 12.46 17.78
C PRO A 212 8.27 13.73 18.50
N ARG A 213 7.43 14.77 18.50
CA ARG A 213 7.81 16.07 19.09
C ARG A 213 7.85 15.92 20.62
N LEU A 214 9.03 16.13 21.19
CA LEU A 214 9.25 16.29 22.62
C LEU A 214 8.63 17.57 23.16
#